data_AF-A0A1F6B2N0-F1
#
_entry.id   AF-A0A1F6B2N0-F1
#
_cell.length_a   1.000
_cell.length_b   1.000
_cell.length_c   1.000
_cell.angle_alpha   90.00
_cell.angle_beta   90.00
_cell.angle_gamma   90.00
#
_symmetry.space_group_name_H-M   'P 1'
#
loop_
_entity.id
_entity.type
_entity.pdbx_description
1 polymer ?
#
loop_
_entity_poly.entity_id
_entity_poly.type
_entity_poly.pdbx_seq_one_letter_code
_entity_poly.pdbx_strand_id
1 'polypeptide(L)'
;MNNIFRLFLISLFVYSFIRLLATPVYAQSCDPNCANAIECRDKIAKCKEAWDQMETAKKPHVDALHKMESDIAAFQLRIKTIESDVVKKTAAIAVGEKELEGFLSIASRRIREFYIRNSLHNSLAMFLSSDSIGTTLRIMAYQYAVINTDKKAITQTALSVKELEDRKKSLENEKSSLAYLKEETDRRAVSVRKLVGDADRYQSQLTGIIANLTALQQSILSAKLGTFQTSVGDVPLADDTASRPDYNPGFSPAFAAFSFGAPHFKGMSQYGAFGRAKSGQNAEEILHAYYGGGIEIKKDYSTSITIQVDGYGGFNIEDYAKRIYEMPGSWGDEGGMAALRAQAVAARSYALARTNNGSGSICATEACQVFKPQSKGGKWEEAVNDTRGWVLIANGQPFSAWYASTSGGYQEAYSYNGYTQW
;
A
#
# COMPACT_ATOMS: atom_id res chain seq x y z
N MET A 1 5.46 17.30 -46.55
CA MET A 1 4.73 16.93 -45.32
C MET A 1 5.57 16.31 -44.20
N ASN A 2 6.91 16.16 -44.31
CA ASN A 2 7.69 15.37 -43.34
C ASN A 2 8.43 16.14 -42.24
N ASN A 3 8.71 17.44 -42.41
CA ASN A 3 9.50 18.19 -41.42
C ASN A 3 8.67 18.81 -40.30
N ILE A 4 7.45 19.31 -40.62
CA ILE A 4 6.56 19.92 -39.62
C ILE A 4 6.05 18.87 -38.62
N PHE A 5 5.74 17.66 -39.09
CA PHE A 5 5.26 16.58 -38.22
C PHE A 5 6.35 16.05 -37.27
N ARG A 6 7.62 16.01 -37.71
CA ARG A 6 8.76 15.67 -36.85
C ARG A 6 9.03 16.72 -35.77
N LEU A 7 8.96 18.01 -36.12
CA LEU A 7 9.09 19.11 -35.15
C LEU A 7 7.96 19.08 -34.11
N PHE A 8 6.75 18.72 -34.52
CA PHE A 8 5.61 18.58 -33.61
C PHE A 8 5.79 17.40 -32.65
N LEU A 9 6.26 16.24 -33.14
CA LEU A 9 6.54 15.06 -32.31
C LEU A 9 7.68 15.31 -31.30
N ILE A 10 8.75 15.99 -31.71
CA ILE A 10 9.87 16.32 -30.81
C ILE A 10 9.42 17.34 -29.75
N SER A 11 8.61 18.33 -30.13
CA SER A 11 7.99 19.28 -29.19
C SER A 11 7.09 18.56 -28.18
N LEU A 12 6.25 17.62 -28.63
CA LEU A 12 5.37 16.86 -27.75
C LEU A 12 6.14 15.97 -26.78
N PHE A 13 7.25 15.36 -27.24
CA PHE A 13 8.12 14.53 -26.42
C PHE A 13 8.87 15.37 -25.38
N VAL A 14 9.39 16.54 -25.76
CA VAL A 14 10.07 17.48 -24.86
C VAL A 14 9.07 18.05 -23.84
N TYR A 15 7.85 18.40 -24.25
CA TYR A 15 6.80 18.90 -23.35
C TYR A 15 6.32 17.82 -22.36
N SER A 16 6.24 16.57 -22.79
CA SER A 16 5.94 15.42 -21.93
C SER A 16 7.09 15.13 -20.95
N PHE A 17 8.34 15.21 -21.40
CA PHE A 17 9.53 14.98 -20.56
C PHE A 17 9.72 16.10 -19.52
N ILE A 18 9.43 17.36 -19.87
CA ILE A 18 9.45 18.50 -18.94
C ILE A 18 8.31 18.39 -17.91
N ARG A 19 7.13 17.90 -18.29
CA ARG A 19 6.02 17.63 -17.34
C ARG A 19 6.35 16.48 -16.37
N LEU A 20 7.11 15.47 -16.80
CA LEU A 20 7.54 14.35 -15.94
C LEU A 20 8.64 14.74 -14.93
N LEU A 21 9.48 15.73 -15.26
CA LEU A 21 10.57 16.21 -14.42
C LEU A 21 10.17 17.36 -13.46
N ALA A 22 8.95 17.89 -13.57
CA ALA A 22 8.52 19.10 -12.86
C ALA A 22 7.53 18.87 -11.71
N THR A 23 7.34 17.63 -11.23
CA THR A 23 6.77 17.42 -9.89
C THR A 23 7.92 17.36 -8.89
N PRO A 24 8.22 18.45 -8.14
CA PRO A 24 9.10 18.33 -6.99
C PRO A 24 8.45 17.33 -6.02
N VAL A 25 8.99 16.11 -5.97
CA VAL A 25 8.72 15.18 -4.88
C VAL A 25 9.44 15.76 -3.68
N TYR A 26 8.77 16.63 -2.93
CA TYR A 26 9.25 17.04 -1.63
C TYR A 26 9.32 15.77 -0.78
N ALA A 27 10.52 15.46 -0.27
CA ALA A 27 10.64 14.49 0.81
C ALA A 27 9.80 15.02 1.98
N GLN A 28 8.61 14.47 2.15
CA GLN A 28 7.66 14.91 3.16
C GLN A 28 8.24 14.54 4.52
N SER A 29 8.93 15.50 5.15
CA SER A 29 9.53 15.29 6.46
C SER A 29 8.42 15.16 7.49
N CYS A 30 8.30 13.98 8.08
CA CYS A 30 7.45 13.76 9.23
C CYS A 30 7.96 14.55 10.43
N ASP A 31 7.23 15.58 10.82
CA ASP A 31 7.50 16.35 12.03
C ASP A 31 7.17 15.50 13.27
N PRO A 32 8.13 15.29 14.20
CA PRO A 32 7.95 14.46 15.38
C PRO A 32 7.10 15.09 16.49
N ASN A 33 6.68 16.35 16.35
CA ASN A 33 5.93 17.07 17.38
C ASN A 33 4.48 17.32 16.97
N CYS A 34 3.57 17.44 17.94
CA CYS A 34 2.19 17.89 17.73
C CYS A 34 1.66 18.59 18.98
N ALA A 35 0.85 19.63 18.82
CA ALA A 35 0.34 20.44 19.93
C ALA A 35 -0.98 19.92 20.52
N ASN A 36 -1.75 19.11 19.77
CA ASN A 36 -3.01 18.55 20.24
C ASN A 36 -3.31 17.18 19.59
N ALA A 37 -4.25 16.43 20.18
CA ALA A 37 -4.57 15.05 19.77
C ALA A 37 -5.07 14.93 18.31
N ILE A 38 -5.72 15.96 17.77
CA ILE A 38 -6.20 15.99 16.37
C ILE A 38 -5.00 16.16 15.44
N GLU A 39 -4.11 17.11 15.74
CA GLU A 39 -2.88 17.33 15.00
C GLU A 39 -1.98 16.09 15.02
N CYS A 40 -1.85 15.40 16.17
CA CYS A 40 -1.10 14.14 16.25
C CYS A 40 -1.69 13.07 15.34
N ARG A 41 -3.01 12.88 15.36
CA ARG A 41 -3.70 11.92 14.49
C ARG A 41 -3.45 12.20 13.01
N ASP A 42 -3.59 13.46 12.60
CA ASP A 42 -3.46 13.85 11.21
C ASP A 42 -1.99 13.74 10.74
N LYS A 43 -1.02 14.05 11.61
CA LYS A 43 0.42 13.82 11.33
C LYS A 43 0.76 12.33 11.25
N ILE A 44 0.22 11.49 12.14
CA ILE A 44 0.37 10.03 12.09
C ILE A 44 -0.16 9.49 10.76
N ALA A 45 -1.35 9.92 10.33
CA ALA A 45 -1.95 9.49 9.08
C ALA A 45 -1.05 9.83 7.87
N LYS A 46 -0.53 11.07 7.81
CA LYS A 46 0.41 11.49 6.76
C LYS A 46 1.71 10.69 6.76
N CYS A 47 2.26 10.40 7.94
CA CYS A 47 3.48 9.61 8.05
C CYS A 47 3.27 8.15 7.65
N LYS A 48 2.10 7.60 7.95
CA LYS A 48 1.71 6.25 7.53
C LYS A 48 1.52 6.19 6.01
N GLU A 49 0.90 7.19 5.41
CA GLU A 49 0.78 7.30 3.95
C GLU A 49 2.15 7.37 3.26
N ALA A 50 3.07 8.20 3.77
CA ALA A 50 4.44 8.28 3.25
C ALA A 50 5.18 6.93 3.37
N TRP A 51 4.97 6.21 4.47
CA TRP A 51 5.54 4.88 4.67
C TRP A 51 4.99 3.86 3.67
N ASP A 52 3.67 3.83 3.45
CA ASP A 52 2.99 2.93 2.50
C ASP A 52 3.43 3.19 1.05
N GLN A 53 3.57 4.47 0.68
CA GLN A 53 4.08 4.87 -0.63
C GLN A 53 5.54 4.39 -0.83
N MET A 54 6.38 4.50 0.19
CA MET A 54 7.76 4.01 0.13
C MET A 54 7.84 2.49 0.03
N GLU A 55 7.01 1.76 0.77
CA GLU A 55 6.94 0.30 0.68
C GLU A 55 6.57 -0.14 -0.75
N THR A 56 5.60 0.56 -1.35
CA THR A 56 5.18 0.33 -2.73
C THR A 56 6.31 0.63 -3.73
N ALA A 57 7.03 1.74 -3.55
CA ALA A 57 8.13 2.14 -4.43
C ALA A 57 9.36 1.22 -4.31
N LYS A 58 9.62 0.68 -3.11
CA LYS A 58 10.76 -0.20 -2.82
C LYS A 58 10.59 -1.60 -3.40
N LYS A 59 9.37 -2.13 -3.40
CA LYS A 59 9.04 -3.49 -3.86
C LYS A 59 9.68 -3.89 -5.21
N PRO A 60 9.53 -3.13 -6.31
CA PRO A 60 10.14 -3.50 -7.59
C PRO A 60 11.68 -3.52 -7.56
N HIS A 61 12.31 -2.70 -6.71
CA HIS A 61 13.77 -2.69 -6.57
C HIS A 61 14.29 -3.91 -5.82
N VAL A 62 13.56 -4.38 -4.80
CA VAL A 62 13.87 -5.62 -4.07
C VAL A 62 13.71 -6.83 -4.98
N ASP A 63 12.61 -6.91 -5.73
CA ASP A 63 12.38 -7.99 -6.68
C ASP A 63 13.46 -8.01 -7.79
N ALA A 64 13.84 -6.84 -8.30
CA ALA A 64 14.93 -6.71 -9.26
C ALA A 64 16.28 -7.13 -8.67
N LEU A 65 16.56 -6.81 -7.40
CA LEU A 65 17.78 -7.22 -6.70
C LEU A 65 17.87 -8.74 -6.56
N HIS A 66 16.81 -9.39 -6.12
CA HIS A 66 16.77 -10.86 -6.01
C HIS A 66 16.97 -11.53 -7.37
N LYS A 67 16.36 -10.97 -8.43
CA LYS A 67 16.59 -11.46 -9.79
C LYS A 67 18.05 -11.32 -10.21
N MET A 68 18.67 -10.16 -9.98
CA MET A 68 20.08 -9.94 -10.28
C MET A 68 21.00 -10.90 -9.51
N GLU A 69 20.72 -11.15 -8.23
CA GLU A 69 21.47 -12.11 -7.42
C GLU A 69 21.35 -13.55 -7.95
N SER A 70 20.15 -13.94 -8.38
CA SER A 70 19.92 -15.23 -9.04
C SER A 70 20.67 -15.33 -10.39
N ASP A 71 20.62 -14.28 -11.21
CA ASP A 71 21.34 -14.22 -12.49
C ASP A 71 22.85 -14.32 -12.28
N ILE A 72 23.41 -13.64 -11.26
CA ILE A 72 24.83 -13.75 -10.89
C ILE A 72 25.20 -15.19 -10.52
N ALA A 73 24.38 -15.86 -9.72
CA ALA A 73 24.62 -17.26 -9.35
C ALA A 73 24.55 -18.20 -10.58
N ALA A 74 23.59 -17.98 -11.48
CA ALA A 74 23.49 -18.73 -12.73
C ALA A 74 24.70 -18.50 -13.65
N PHE A 75 25.18 -17.25 -13.75
CA PHE A 75 26.40 -16.93 -14.51
C PHE A 75 27.63 -17.62 -13.91
N GLN A 76 27.77 -17.64 -12.58
CA GLN A 76 28.85 -18.37 -11.91
C GLN A 76 28.84 -19.86 -12.24
N LEU A 77 27.67 -20.49 -12.21
CA LEU A 77 27.54 -21.91 -12.55
C LEU A 77 27.91 -22.18 -14.01
N ARG A 78 27.42 -21.35 -14.95
CA ARG A 78 27.74 -21.47 -16.38
C ARG A 78 29.23 -21.29 -16.65
N ILE A 79 29.85 -20.28 -16.05
CA ILE A 79 31.31 -20.06 -16.15
C ILE A 79 32.06 -21.30 -15.67
N LYS A 80 31.68 -21.88 -14.51
CA LYS A 80 32.32 -23.08 -13.98
C LYS A 80 32.18 -24.30 -14.90
N THR A 81 31.01 -24.47 -15.51
CA THR A 81 30.78 -25.54 -16.51
C THR A 81 31.65 -25.33 -17.74
N ILE A 82 31.67 -24.11 -18.28
CA ILE A 82 32.51 -23.76 -19.45
C ILE A 82 33.99 -23.96 -19.12
N GLU A 83 34.45 -23.60 -17.92
CA GLU A 83 35.83 -23.84 -17.49
C GLU A 83 36.18 -25.32 -17.46
N SER A 84 35.31 -26.17 -16.91
CA SER A 84 35.48 -27.62 -16.95
C SER A 84 35.53 -28.14 -18.39
N ASP A 85 34.65 -27.65 -19.27
CA ASP A 85 34.59 -28.09 -20.66
C ASP A 85 35.79 -27.63 -21.47
N VAL A 86 36.28 -26.42 -21.24
CA VAL A 86 37.54 -25.92 -21.82
C VAL A 86 38.69 -26.83 -21.40
N VAL A 87 38.83 -27.17 -20.11
CA VAL A 87 39.89 -28.08 -19.63
C VAL A 87 39.80 -29.45 -20.30
N LYS A 88 38.62 -30.07 -20.32
CA LYS A 88 38.41 -31.38 -20.97
C LYS A 88 38.74 -31.33 -22.46
N LYS A 89 38.30 -30.29 -23.16
CA LYS A 89 38.57 -30.14 -24.59
C LYS A 89 40.02 -29.80 -24.88
N THR A 90 40.71 -29.02 -24.04
CA THR A 90 42.15 -28.81 -24.18
C THR A 90 42.95 -30.09 -23.96
N ALA A 91 42.55 -30.94 -23.01
CA ALA A 91 43.17 -32.24 -22.82
C ALA A 91 42.90 -33.17 -24.01
N ALA A 92 41.68 -33.19 -24.53
CA ALA A 92 41.32 -33.96 -25.73
C ALA A 92 42.06 -33.46 -26.98
N ILE A 93 42.25 -32.15 -27.13
CA ILE A 93 43.07 -31.55 -28.20
C ILE A 93 44.53 -31.97 -28.02
N ALA A 94 45.11 -31.89 -26.83
CA ALA A 94 46.51 -32.29 -26.61
C ALA A 94 46.76 -33.79 -26.86
N VAL A 95 45.83 -34.66 -26.45
CA VAL A 95 45.86 -36.09 -26.80
C VAL A 95 45.70 -36.27 -28.31
N GLY A 96 44.73 -35.58 -28.90
CA GLY A 96 44.50 -35.57 -30.34
C GLY A 96 45.70 -35.09 -31.14
N GLU A 97 46.42 -34.06 -30.68
CA GLU A 97 47.65 -33.53 -31.28
C GLU A 97 48.79 -34.54 -31.19
N LYS A 98 48.92 -35.25 -30.06
CA LYS A 98 49.93 -36.30 -29.88
C LYS A 98 49.63 -37.54 -30.74
N GLU A 99 48.38 -37.94 -30.83
CA GLU A 99 47.94 -38.97 -31.78
C GLU A 99 48.10 -38.48 -33.22
N LEU A 100 47.80 -37.22 -33.49
CA LEU A 100 47.97 -36.56 -34.78
C LEU A 100 49.45 -36.47 -35.15
N GLU A 101 50.38 -36.35 -34.22
CA GLU A 101 51.82 -36.42 -34.50
C GLU A 101 52.21 -37.82 -34.99
N GLY A 102 51.66 -38.86 -34.37
CA GLY A 102 51.74 -40.24 -34.86
C GLY A 102 51.09 -40.40 -36.25
N PHE A 103 49.89 -39.87 -36.45
CA PHE A 103 49.21 -39.86 -37.74
C PHE A 103 49.91 -38.98 -38.78
N LEU A 104 50.58 -37.90 -38.40
CA LEU A 104 51.37 -37.02 -39.26
C LEU A 104 52.64 -37.73 -39.67
N SER A 105 53.25 -38.54 -38.81
CA SER A 105 54.36 -39.43 -39.22
C SER A 105 53.88 -40.49 -40.23
N ILE A 106 52.69 -41.06 -40.03
CA ILE A 106 52.09 -42.04 -40.95
C ILE A 106 51.61 -41.37 -42.24
N ALA A 107 51.03 -40.18 -42.16
CA ALA A 107 50.49 -39.41 -43.27
C ALA A 107 51.62 -38.77 -44.06
N SER A 108 52.66 -38.22 -43.43
CA SER A 108 53.88 -37.79 -44.12
C SER A 108 54.60 -38.98 -44.74
N ARG A 109 54.58 -40.18 -44.11
CA ARG A 109 55.00 -41.42 -44.77
C ARG A 109 54.09 -41.79 -45.93
N ARG A 110 52.76 -41.74 -45.81
CA ARG A 110 51.82 -42.03 -46.91
C ARG A 110 51.88 -41.01 -48.04
N ILE A 111 52.06 -39.73 -47.74
CA ILE A 111 52.25 -38.61 -48.67
C ILE A 111 53.62 -38.75 -49.34
N ARG A 112 54.67 -39.11 -48.61
CA ARG A 112 55.99 -39.42 -49.16
C ARG A 112 55.92 -40.65 -50.05
N GLU A 113 55.29 -41.73 -49.62
CA GLU A 113 55.07 -42.95 -50.40
C GLU A 113 54.17 -42.68 -51.61
N PHE A 114 53.16 -41.81 -51.47
CA PHE A 114 52.31 -41.33 -52.56
C PHE A 114 53.13 -40.50 -53.53
N TYR A 115 53.96 -39.57 -53.04
CA TYR A 115 54.80 -38.70 -53.86
C TYR A 115 55.90 -39.50 -54.56
N ILE A 116 56.58 -40.42 -53.89
CA ILE A 116 57.58 -41.35 -54.45
C ILE A 116 56.92 -42.24 -55.49
N ARG A 117 55.76 -42.85 -55.18
CA ARG A 117 55.01 -43.66 -56.16
C ARG A 117 54.56 -42.81 -57.34
N ASN A 118 54.02 -41.63 -57.11
CA ASN A 118 53.52 -40.74 -58.15
C ASN A 118 54.64 -40.09 -58.98
N SER A 119 55.83 -39.84 -58.40
CA SER A 119 56.99 -39.27 -59.11
C SER A 119 57.78 -40.33 -59.88
N LEU A 120 57.77 -41.59 -59.42
CA LEU A 120 58.40 -42.72 -60.11
C LEU A 120 57.44 -43.45 -61.07
N HIS A 121 56.13 -43.23 -60.97
CA HIS A 121 55.16 -43.84 -61.88
C HIS A 121 54.98 -43.02 -63.15
N ASN A 122 55.66 -43.48 -64.19
CA ASN A 122 55.16 -43.27 -65.53
C ASN A 122 54.14 -44.38 -65.82
N SER A 123 52.84 -44.08 -65.67
CA SER A 123 51.72 -45.01 -65.92
C SER A 123 51.82 -45.69 -67.29
N LEU A 124 52.39 -44.95 -68.26
CA LEU A 124 52.68 -45.44 -69.60
C LEU A 124 53.82 -46.46 -69.60
N ALA A 125 54.90 -46.22 -68.85
CA ALA A 125 56.01 -47.18 -68.74
C ALA A 125 55.57 -48.50 -68.10
N MET A 126 54.72 -48.44 -67.07
CA MET A 126 54.17 -49.63 -66.41
C MET A 126 53.16 -50.38 -67.31
N PHE A 127 52.43 -49.66 -68.16
CA PHE A 127 51.56 -50.26 -69.17
C PHE A 127 52.37 -50.95 -70.28
N LEU A 128 53.43 -50.29 -70.76
CA LEU A 128 54.32 -50.79 -71.81
C LEU A 128 55.21 -51.95 -71.37
N SER A 129 55.49 -52.09 -70.08
CA SER A 129 56.35 -53.15 -69.52
C SER A 129 55.58 -54.34 -68.93
N SER A 130 54.27 -54.46 -69.19
CA SER A 130 53.42 -55.46 -68.55
C SER A 130 53.03 -56.61 -69.48
N ASP A 131 53.09 -57.85 -68.96
CA ASP A 131 52.74 -59.06 -69.72
C ASP A 131 51.22 -59.27 -69.88
N SER A 132 50.38 -58.51 -69.17
CA SER A 132 48.90 -58.61 -69.23
C SER A 132 48.19 -57.31 -68.88
N ILE A 133 47.47 -56.75 -69.86
CA ILE A 133 46.65 -55.52 -69.75
C ILE A 133 45.65 -55.60 -68.59
N GLY A 134 45.03 -56.77 -68.37
CA GLY A 134 44.05 -56.96 -67.29
C GLY A 134 44.65 -56.83 -65.89
N THR A 135 45.89 -57.32 -65.70
CA THR A 135 46.60 -57.17 -64.42
C THR A 135 47.02 -55.73 -64.16
N THR A 136 47.46 -55.01 -65.20
CA THR A 136 47.88 -53.61 -65.12
C THR A 136 46.71 -52.68 -64.80
N LEU A 137 45.57 -52.84 -65.49
CA LEU A 137 44.35 -52.07 -65.19
C LEU A 137 43.85 -52.30 -63.76
N ARG A 138 43.93 -53.55 -63.28
CA ARG A 138 43.59 -53.88 -61.89
C ARG A 138 44.51 -53.18 -60.89
N ILE A 139 45.82 -53.19 -61.13
CA ILE A 139 46.79 -52.51 -60.25
C ILE A 139 46.55 -50.99 -60.24
N MET A 140 46.30 -50.38 -61.40
CA MET A 140 45.94 -48.96 -61.50
C MET A 140 44.65 -48.64 -60.73
N ALA A 141 43.61 -49.47 -60.86
CA ALA A 141 42.36 -49.29 -60.13
C ALA A 141 42.55 -49.38 -58.61
N TYR A 142 43.37 -50.33 -58.13
CA TYR A 142 43.72 -50.45 -56.72
C TYR A 142 44.49 -49.22 -56.21
N GLN A 143 45.47 -48.73 -56.97
CA GLN A 143 46.23 -47.55 -56.58
C GLN A 143 45.36 -46.29 -56.54
N TYR A 144 44.49 -46.09 -57.53
CA TYR A 144 43.54 -44.97 -57.54
C TYR A 144 42.57 -45.02 -56.35
N ALA A 145 42.11 -46.22 -55.98
CA ALA A 145 41.29 -46.42 -54.79
C ALA A 145 42.03 -46.08 -53.49
N VAL A 146 43.31 -46.47 -53.37
CA VAL A 146 44.17 -46.16 -52.21
C VAL A 146 44.40 -44.65 -52.10
N ILE A 147 44.71 -43.96 -53.19
CA ILE A 147 44.92 -42.50 -53.22
C ILE A 147 43.66 -41.75 -52.77
N ASN A 148 42.50 -42.15 -53.29
CA ASN A 148 41.24 -41.52 -52.92
C ASN A 148 40.87 -41.77 -51.45
N THR A 149 41.22 -42.95 -50.92
CA THR A 149 41.02 -43.27 -49.50
C THR A 149 41.92 -42.42 -48.62
N ASP A 150 43.20 -42.27 -48.97
CA ASP A 150 44.15 -41.44 -48.25
C ASP A 150 43.75 -39.97 -48.27
N LYS A 151 43.31 -39.44 -49.43
CA LYS A 151 42.84 -38.05 -49.56
C LYS A 151 41.64 -37.77 -48.66
N LYS A 152 40.68 -38.71 -48.59
CA LYS A 152 39.51 -38.59 -47.70
C LYS A 152 39.93 -38.59 -46.24
N ALA A 153 40.81 -39.50 -45.82
CA ALA A 153 41.26 -39.60 -44.44
C ALA A 153 42.01 -38.33 -43.97
N ILE A 154 42.90 -37.78 -44.80
CA ILE A 154 43.62 -36.53 -44.50
C ILE A 154 42.64 -35.35 -44.38
N THR A 155 41.71 -35.22 -45.31
CA THR A 155 40.75 -34.11 -45.33
C THR A 155 39.81 -34.16 -44.12
N GLN A 156 39.30 -35.35 -43.77
CA GLN A 156 38.43 -35.53 -42.61
C GLN A 156 39.14 -35.11 -41.31
N THR A 157 40.40 -35.49 -41.17
CA THR A 157 41.21 -35.19 -39.97
C THR A 157 41.45 -33.68 -39.83
N ALA A 158 41.84 -33.01 -40.93
CA ALA A 158 42.05 -31.56 -40.93
C ALA A 158 40.76 -30.79 -40.57
N LEU A 159 39.60 -31.26 -41.03
CA LEU A 159 38.30 -30.68 -40.69
C LEU A 159 37.99 -30.83 -39.19
N SER A 160 38.22 -32.01 -38.61
CA SER A 160 37.97 -32.25 -37.18
C SER A 160 38.87 -31.42 -36.27
N VAL A 161 40.14 -31.22 -36.62
CA VAL A 161 41.06 -30.35 -35.86
C VAL A 161 40.58 -28.90 -35.90
N LYS A 162 40.24 -28.39 -37.08
CA LYS A 162 39.74 -27.03 -37.24
C LYS A 162 38.44 -26.82 -36.46
N GLU A 163 37.50 -27.77 -36.53
CA GLU A 163 36.25 -27.71 -35.80
C GLU A 163 36.46 -27.67 -34.27
N LEU A 164 37.45 -28.42 -33.75
CA LEU A 164 37.80 -28.39 -32.33
C LEU A 164 38.41 -27.04 -31.91
N GLU A 165 39.28 -26.46 -32.76
CA GLU A 165 39.88 -25.15 -32.52
C GLU A 165 38.83 -24.03 -32.52
N ASP A 166 37.94 -24.03 -33.51
CA ASP A 166 36.84 -23.06 -33.61
C ASP A 166 35.89 -23.16 -32.40
N ARG A 167 35.58 -24.39 -31.95
CA ARG A 167 34.77 -24.63 -30.74
C ARG A 167 35.47 -24.13 -29.47
N LYS A 168 36.78 -24.35 -29.31
CA LYS A 168 37.56 -23.86 -28.17
C LYS A 168 37.51 -22.32 -28.12
N LYS A 169 37.75 -21.67 -29.25
CA LYS A 169 37.69 -20.21 -29.37
C LYS A 169 36.30 -19.66 -29.06
N SER A 170 35.25 -20.33 -29.52
CA SER A 170 33.87 -19.96 -29.18
C SER A 170 33.60 -20.04 -27.67
N LEU A 171 34.05 -21.11 -27.00
CA LEU A 171 33.88 -21.29 -25.56
C LEU A 171 34.66 -20.24 -24.75
N GLU A 172 35.87 -19.88 -25.18
CA GLU A 172 36.66 -18.79 -24.56
C GLU A 172 35.97 -17.43 -24.70
N ASN A 173 35.42 -17.13 -25.88
CA ASN A 173 34.65 -15.90 -26.12
C ASN A 173 33.36 -15.85 -25.29
N GLU A 174 32.66 -16.97 -25.17
CA GLU A 174 31.46 -17.09 -24.34
C GLU A 174 31.81 -16.88 -22.86
N LYS A 175 32.88 -17.51 -22.36
CA LYS A 175 33.40 -17.30 -21.00
C LYS A 175 33.67 -15.82 -20.73
N SER A 176 34.39 -15.14 -21.63
CA SER A 176 34.72 -13.72 -21.49
C SER A 176 33.46 -12.84 -21.45
N SER A 177 32.51 -13.11 -22.34
CA SER A 177 31.23 -12.39 -22.40
C SER A 177 30.40 -12.57 -21.14
N LEU A 178 30.33 -13.81 -20.62
CA LEU A 178 29.65 -14.13 -19.35
C LEU A 178 30.33 -13.49 -18.14
N ALA A 179 31.67 -13.46 -18.11
CA ALA A 179 32.41 -12.80 -17.04
C ALA A 179 32.13 -11.29 -17.02
N TYR A 180 32.10 -10.64 -18.19
CA TYR A 180 31.73 -9.24 -18.32
C TYR A 180 30.28 -8.98 -17.87
N LEU A 181 29.32 -9.79 -18.34
CA LEU A 181 27.92 -9.66 -17.95
C LEU A 181 27.73 -9.84 -16.43
N LYS A 182 28.45 -10.80 -15.84
CA LYS A 182 28.46 -11.01 -14.38
C LYS A 182 28.95 -9.76 -13.65
N GLU A 183 30.09 -9.20 -14.05
CA GLU A 183 30.67 -8.01 -13.41
C GLU A 183 29.74 -6.80 -13.51
N GLU A 184 29.15 -6.58 -14.69
CA GLU A 184 28.20 -5.48 -14.91
C GLU A 184 26.91 -5.67 -14.10
N THR A 185 26.35 -6.88 -14.05
CA THR A 185 25.17 -7.18 -13.22
C THR A 185 25.49 -7.03 -11.73
N ASP A 186 26.68 -7.43 -11.28
CA ASP A 186 27.12 -7.29 -9.89
C ASP A 186 27.27 -5.81 -9.50
N ARG A 187 27.88 -4.98 -10.37
CA ARG A 187 27.93 -3.51 -10.16
C ARG A 187 26.54 -2.90 -10.00
N ARG A 188 25.59 -3.28 -10.85
CA ARG A 188 24.20 -2.81 -10.75
C ARG A 188 23.53 -3.29 -9.47
N ALA A 189 23.73 -4.55 -9.09
CA ALA A 189 23.21 -5.12 -7.86
C ALA A 189 23.72 -4.38 -6.62
N VAL A 190 25.00 -4.01 -6.57
CA VAL A 190 25.57 -3.19 -5.47
C VAL A 190 24.88 -1.84 -5.35
N SER A 191 24.68 -1.14 -6.48
CA SER A 191 23.98 0.16 -6.48
C SER A 191 22.54 0.04 -5.99
N VAL A 192 21.80 -0.97 -6.47
CA VAL A 192 20.40 -1.20 -6.06
C VAL A 192 20.33 -1.61 -4.59
N ARG A 193 21.25 -2.46 -4.12
CA ARG A 193 21.34 -2.86 -2.71
C ARG A 193 21.55 -1.66 -1.79
N LYS A 194 22.38 -0.68 -2.20
CA LYS A 194 22.56 0.57 -1.46
C LYS A 194 21.25 1.36 -1.36
N LEU A 195 20.55 1.56 -2.48
CA LEU A 195 19.27 2.29 -2.51
C LEU A 195 18.20 1.63 -1.62
N VAL A 196 18.10 0.30 -1.68
CA VAL A 196 17.19 -0.48 -0.81
C VAL A 196 17.55 -0.28 0.66
N GLY A 197 18.84 -0.35 1.01
CA GLY A 197 19.30 -0.13 2.39
C GLY A 197 19.08 1.29 2.90
N ASP A 198 19.24 2.31 2.07
CA ASP A 198 18.94 3.69 2.43
C ASP A 198 17.42 3.89 2.65
N ALA A 199 16.58 3.26 1.82
CA ALA A 199 15.13 3.26 2.00
C ALA A 199 14.71 2.56 3.30
N ASP A 200 15.32 1.41 3.64
CA ASP A 200 15.09 0.68 4.91
C ASP A 200 15.38 1.54 6.15
N ARG A 201 16.49 2.29 6.12
CA ARG A 201 16.86 3.20 7.21
C ARG A 201 15.81 4.29 7.40
N TYR A 202 15.34 4.88 6.31
CA TYR A 202 14.33 5.92 6.37
C TYR A 202 12.97 5.38 6.82
N GLN A 203 12.56 4.18 6.36
CA GLN A 203 11.37 3.50 6.88
C GLN A 203 11.46 3.27 8.40
N SER A 204 12.62 2.86 8.90
CA SER A 204 12.85 2.67 10.34
C SER A 204 12.72 3.98 11.12
N GLN A 205 13.23 5.09 10.58
CA GLN A 205 13.06 6.42 11.16
C GLN A 205 11.59 6.85 11.21
N LEU A 206 10.84 6.66 10.11
CA LEU A 206 9.41 6.95 10.04
C LEU A 206 8.62 6.14 11.08
N THR A 207 8.90 4.84 11.22
CA THR A 207 8.26 4.00 12.24
C THR A 207 8.53 4.53 13.65
N GLY A 208 9.75 4.97 13.94
CA GLY A 208 10.10 5.60 15.22
C GLY A 208 9.33 6.89 15.48
N ILE A 209 9.20 7.75 14.46
CA ILE A 209 8.41 8.99 14.55
C ILE A 209 6.93 8.69 14.79
N ILE A 210 6.35 7.72 14.05
CA ILE A 210 4.95 7.29 14.23
C ILE A 210 4.73 6.78 15.65
N ALA A 211 5.65 5.97 16.19
CA ALA A 211 5.56 5.46 17.55
C ALA A 211 5.59 6.60 18.59
N ASN A 212 6.49 7.57 18.41
CA ASN A 212 6.57 8.74 19.30
C ASN A 212 5.31 9.60 19.24
N LEU A 213 4.81 9.91 18.04
CA LEU A 213 3.58 10.68 17.87
C LEU A 213 2.37 9.94 18.46
N THR A 214 2.31 8.62 18.33
CA THR A 214 1.26 7.78 18.92
C THR A 214 1.32 7.82 20.44
N ALA A 215 2.51 7.72 21.03
CA ALA A 215 2.70 7.84 22.46
C ALA A 215 2.31 9.24 22.97
N LEU A 216 2.70 10.30 22.26
CA LEU A 216 2.33 11.67 22.60
C LEU A 216 0.81 11.85 22.51
N GLN A 217 0.18 11.33 21.46
CA GLN A 217 -1.28 11.34 21.32
C GLN A 217 -1.95 10.66 22.52
N GLN A 218 -1.49 9.47 22.91
CA GLN A 218 -2.02 8.76 24.07
C GLN A 218 -1.81 9.54 25.37
N SER A 219 -0.66 10.20 25.56
CA SER A 219 -0.43 11.05 26.73
C SER A 219 -1.32 12.29 26.77
N ILE A 220 -1.60 12.91 25.62
CA ILE A 220 -2.50 14.06 25.53
C ILE A 220 -3.93 13.60 25.80
N LEU A 221 -4.32 12.44 25.29
CA LEU A 221 -5.62 11.85 25.55
C LEU A 221 -5.78 11.49 27.03
N SER A 222 -4.81 10.82 27.65
CA SER A 222 -4.87 10.47 29.07
C SER A 222 -4.86 11.70 29.98
N ALA A 223 -4.07 12.73 29.65
CA ALA A 223 -4.09 14.01 30.36
C ALA A 223 -5.42 14.76 30.20
N LYS A 224 -6.07 14.68 29.03
CA LYS A 224 -7.41 15.26 28.79
C LYS A 224 -8.54 14.47 29.43
N LEU A 225 -8.43 13.15 29.48
CA LEU A 225 -9.41 12.24 30.07
C LEU A 225 -9.37 12.26 31.61
N GLY A 226 -8.30 12.81 32.20
CA GLY A 226 -8.16 12.98 33.65
C GLY A 226 -8.60 11.77 34.44
N THR A 227 -7.89 10.64 34.38
CA THR A 227 -8.15 9.45 35.24
C THR A 227 -9.58 8.89 35.29
N PHE A 228 -10.54 9.31 34.46
CA PHE A 228 -11.91 8.80 34.50
C PHE A 228 -12.17 7.75 33.41
N GLN A 229 -11.63 6.55 33.64
CA GLN A 229 -12.18 5.29 33.14
C GLN A 229 -12.48 4.42 34.37
N THR A 230 -13.71 4.47 34.86
CA THR A 230 -14.17 3.69 36.02
C THR A 230 -15.50 3.05 35.66
N SER A 231 -15.65 1.77 36.00
CA SER A 231 -16.95 1.08 36.00
C SER A 231 -17.89 1.72 37.02
N VAL A 232 -19.20 1.45 36.95
CA VAL A 232 -20.14 1.78 38.04
C VAL A 232 -19.74 0.94 39.25
N GLY A 233 -18.88 1.48 40.11
CA GLY A 233 -18.33 0.80 41.29
C GLY A 233 -16.84 1.02 41.57
N ASP A 234 -16.05 1.51 40.60
CA ASP A 234 -14.59 1.71 40.75
C ASP A 234 -14.21 3.17 41.07
N VAL A 235 -15.20 4.03 41.35
CA VAL A 235 -14.94 5.43 41.70
C VAL A 235 -14.56 5.49 43.18
N PRO A 236 -13.42 6.11 43.56
CA PRO A 236 -13.13 6.37 44.96
C PRO A 236 -14.30 7.12 45.61
N LEU A 237 -14.62 6.77 46.86
CA LEU A 237 -15.69 7.38 47.63
C LEU A 237 -15.57 8.91 47.57
N ALA A 238 -16.67 9.60 47.28
CA ALA A 238 -16.68 11.05 47.18
C ALA A 238 -15.98 11.69 48.39
N ASP A 239 -15.14 12.71 48.13
CA ASP A 239 -14.42 13.45 49.19
C ASP A 239 -15.39 14.20 50.12
N ASP A 240 -16.62 14.43 49.69
CA ASP A 240 -17.72 14.88 50.52
C ASP A 240 -18.34 13.69 51.28
N THR A 241 -18.18 13.70 52.61
CA THR A 241 -18.76 12.72 53.54
C THR A 241 -20.27 12.57 53.41
N ALA A 242 -21.01 13.61 53.01
CA ALA A 242 -22.47 13.53 52.81
C ALA A 242 -22.85 12.85 51.48
N SER A 243 -21.89 12.66 50.57
CA SER A 243 -22.07 12.10 49.24
C SER A 243 -21.64 10.63 49.13
N ARG A 244 -21.37 9.96 50.27
CA ARG A 244 -20.92 8.58 50.32
C ARG A 244 -22.07 7.58 50.55
N PRO A 245 -22.03 6.38 49.95
CA PRO A 245 -23.05 5.35 50.18
C PRO A 245 -23.17 4.89 51.63
N ASP A 246 -22.12 5.04 52.44
CA ASP A 246 -22.06 4.67 53.86
C ASP A 246 -22.44 5.80 54.82
N TYR A 247 -22.86 6.97 54.30
CA TYR A 247 -23.28 8.09 55.14
C TYR A 247 -24.60 7.77 55.87
N ASN A 248 -24.56 7.82 57.21
CA ASN A 248 -25.73 7.70 58.06
C ASN A 248 -26.29 9.10 58.38
N PRO A 249 -27.48 9.48 57.87
CA PRO A 249 -28.04 10.81 58.10
C PRO A 249 -28.62 10.99 59.51
N GLY A 250 -28.57 9.97 60.37
CA GLY A 250 -29.02 10.06 61.76
C GLY A 250 -30.54 9.94 61.96
N PHE A 251 -31.30 9.63 60.91
CA PHE A 251 -32.74 9.40 60.96
C PHE A 251 -33.17 8.25 60.03
N SER A 252 -34.32 7.63 60.31
CA SER A 252 -34.91 6.54 59.51
C SER A 252 -36.44 6.63 59.49
N PRO A 253 -37.12 6.35 58.35
CA PRO A 253 -36.54 5.93 57.08
C PRO A 253 -35.87 7.10 56.33
N ALA A 254 -34.73 6.81 55.68
CA ALA A 254 -34.00 7.76 54.85
C ALA A 254 -33.70 7.12 53.48
N PHE A 255 -33.67 7.95 52.44
CA PHE A 255 -33.20 7.57 51.11
C PHE A 255 -32.16 8.58 50.65
N ALA A 256 -31.14 8.10 49.93
CA ALA A 256 -30.13 8.94 49.30
C ALA A 256 -30.11 8.64 47.79
N ALA A 257 -29.91 9.69 46.98
CA ALA A 257 -29.77 9.58 45.54
C ALA A 257 -28.46 10.26 45.13
N PHE A 258 -27.60 9.51 44.46
CA PHE A 258 -26.34 10.01 43.92
C PHE A 258 -26.34 9.84 42.41
N SER A 259 -25.79 10.81 41.67
CA SER A 259 -25.50 10.64 40.24
C SER A 259 -24.02 10.87 39.99
N PHE A 260 -23.38 9.87 39.39
CA PHE A 260 -22.02 9.97 38.87
C PHE A 260 -22.14 9.81 37.35
N GLY A 261 -22.00 10.90 36.61
CA GLY A 261 -22.10 10.87 35.15
C GLY A 261 -20.83 10.26 34.55
N ALA A 262 -20.82 8.94 34.31
CA ALA A 262 -19.85 8.35 33.40
C ALA A 262 -20.17 8.88 32.00
N PRO A 263 -19.27 9.67 31.37
CA PRO A 263 -19.53 10.13 30.01
C PRO A 263 -19.58 8.92 29.08
N HIS A 264 -20.64 8.81 28.28
CA HIS A 264 -20.72 7.73 27.29
C HIS A 264 -19.87 8.02 26.05
N PHE A 265 -19.17 9.16 25.96
CA PHE A 265 -18.28 9.56 24.86
C PHE A 265 -18.93 9.56 23.46
N LYS A 266 -20.25 9.54 23.42
CA LYS A 266 -21.05 9.37 22.21
C LYS A 266 -21.93 10.60 21.98
N GLY A 267 -21.86 11.24 20.82
CA GLY A 267 -22.83 12.29 20.50
C GLY A 267 -22.54 13.66 21.13
N MET A 268 -23.31 14.65 20.73
CA MET A 268 -23.10 16.06 21.10
C MET A 268 -23.27 16.30 22.60
N SER A 269 -22.32 17.00 23.23
CA SER A 269 -22.50 17.55 24.59
C SER A 269 -23.31 18.84 24.52
N GLN A 270 -24.40 18.95 25.27
CA GLN A 270 -25.22 20.16 25.34
C GLN A 270 -24.45 21.34 25.95
N TYR A 271 -23.78 21.13 27.09
CA TYR A 271 -22.94 22.16 27.71
C TYR A 271 -21.72 22.52 26.86
N GLY A 272 -21.12 21.54 26.18
CA GLY A 272 -20.02 21.80 25.26
C GLY A 272 -20.47 22.59 24.01
N ALA A 273 -21.63 22.26 23.44
CA ALA A 273 -22.25 23.01 22.36
C ALA A 273 -22.56 24.45 22.78
N PHE A 274 -23.06 24.64 24.01
CA PHE A 274 -23.27 25.97 24.59
C PHE A 274 -21.97 26.77 24.69
N GLY A 275 -20.89 26.15 25.20
CA GLY A 275 -19.56 26.79 25.22
C GLY A 275 -19.04 27.17 23.83
N ARG A 276 -19.23 26.30 22.83
CA ARG A 276 -18.87 26.58 21.43
C ARG A 276 -19.68 27.72 20.83
N ALA A 277 -20.98 27.75 21.07
CA ALA A 277 -21.86 28.83 20.63
C ALA A 277 -21.43 30.19 21.22
N LYS A 278 -21.13 30.23 22.53
CA LYS A 278 -20.58 31.42 23.19
C LYS A 278 -19.20 31.83 22.68
N SER A 279 -18.44 30.87 22.11
CA SER A 279 -17.16 31.13 21.44
C SER A 279 -17.33 31.60 19.99
N GLY A 280 -18.57 31.84 19.54
CA GLY A 280 -18.86 32.35 18.20
C GLY A 280 -19.10 31.29 17.12
N GLN A 281 -19.07 30.00 17.46
CA GLN A 281 -19.34 28.94 16.47
C GLN A 281 -20.83 28.91 16.09
N ASN A 282 -21.10 28.76 14.79
CA ASN A 282 -22.45 28.56 14.27
C ASN A 282 -22.94 27.11 14.45
N ALA A 283 -24.20 26.85 14.10
CA ALA A 283 -24.81 25.53 14.32
C ALA A 283 -24.12 24.44 13.50
N GLU A 284 -23.76 24.71 12.24
CA GLU A 284 -23.05 23.75 11.38
C GLU A 284 -21.65 23.41 11.91
N GLU A 285 -20.90 24.39 12.39
CA GLU A 285 -19.57 24.19 12.99
C GLU A 285 -19.67 23.34 14.26
N ILE A 286 -20.68 23.60 15.10
CA ILE A 286 -20.96 22.78 16.29
C ILE A 286 -21.31 21.35 15.88
N LEU A 287 -22.22 21.17 14.91
CA LEU A 287 -22.62 19.85 14.42
C LEU A 287 -21.42 19.08 13.84
N HIS A 288 -20.59 19.70 13.01
CA HIS A 288 -19.40 19.06 12.46
C HIS A 288 -18.33 18.77 13.52
N ALA A 289 -18.20 19.62 14.54
CA ALA A 289 -17.30 19.37 15.64
C ALA A 289 -17.71 18.14 16.47
N TYR A 290 -19.02 17.87 16.57
CA TYR A 290 -19.56 16.77 17.36
C TYR A 290 -19.88 15.50 16.58
N TYR A 291 -20.18 15.59 15.29
CA TYR A 291 -20.61 14.47 14.44
C TYR A 291 -19.62 14.16 13.30
N GLY A 292 -18.58 14.98 13.14
CA GLY A 292 -17.54 14.83 12.14
C GLY A 292 -17.84 15.52 10.81
N GLY A 293 -16.78 15.77 10.02
CA GLY A 293 -16.87 16.39 8.69
C GLY A 293 -17.41 15.48 7.58
N GLY A 294 -17.57 14.17 7.84
CA GLY A 294 -18.10 13.20 6.88
C GLY A 294 -19.63 13.06 6.87
N ILE A 295 -20.33 13.80 7.74
CA ILE A 295 -21.79 13.83 7.82
C ILE A 295 -22.32 14.99 7.00
N GLU A 296 -23.31 14.74 6.16
CA GLU A 296 -23.98 15.77 5.36
C GLU A 296 -25.05 16.47 6.20
N ILE A 297 -25.08 17.81 6.19
CA ILE A 297 -26.17 18.60 6.77
C ILE A 297 -27.16 18.95 5.66
N LYS A 298 -28.22 18.14 5.53
CA LYS A 298 -29.26 18.35 4.53
C LYS A 298 -30.30 19.34 5.05
N LYS A 299 -30.52 20.45 4.35
CA LYS A 299 -31.37 21.59 4.81
C LYS A 299 -32.79 21.58 4.25
N ASP A 300 -33.06 20.70 3.29
CA ASP A 300 -34.32 20.55 2.56
C ASP A 300 -35.00 19.19 2.81
N TYR A 301 -34.79 18.61 4.00
CA TYR A 301 -35.41 17.32 4.32
C TYR A 301 -36.93 17.42 4.43
N SER A 302 -37.64 16.32 4.14
CA SER A 302 -39.10 16.30 4.16
C SER A 302 -39.64 16.62 5.54
N THR A 303 -40.42 17.71 5.63
CA THR A 303 -41.05 18.15 6.87
C THR A 303 -42.48 17.64 7.03
N SER A 304 -42.98 16.78 6.14
CA SER A 304 -44.32 16.20 6.23
C SER A 304 -44.36 14.85 6.97
N ILE A 305 -43.19 14.35 7.40
CA ILE A 305 -43.06 13.07 8.08
C ILE A 305 -43.73 13.15 9.45
N THR A 306 -44.50 12.12 9.79
CA THR A 306 -45.16 11.98 11.09
C THR A 306 -44.36 11.02 11.97
N ILE A 307 -44.01 11.47 13.17
CA ILE A 307 -43.31 10.70 14.20
C ILE A 307 -44.34 10.19 15.20
N GLN A 308 -44.42 8.86 15.34
CA GLN A 308 -45.26 8.21 16.34
C GLN A 308 -44.55 8.22 17.69
N VAL A 309 -45.13 8.89 18.68
CA VAL A 309 -44.59 8.95 20.04
C VAL A 309 -45.40 8.03 20.95
N ASP A 310 -44.71 7.10 21.59
CA ASP A 310 -45.34 6.11 22.47
C ASP A 310 -46.15 6.80 23.57
N GLY A 311 -47.46 6.52 23.64
CA GLY A 311 -48.37 7.09 24.63
C GLY A 311 -48.92 8.50 24.32
N TYR A 312 -48.46 9.17 23.25
CA TYR A 312 -48.90 10.53 22.91
C TYR A 312 -49.43 10.69 21.47
N GLY A 313 -49.22 9.69 20.60
CA GLY A 313 -49.73 9.68 19.23
C GLY A 313 -48.78 10.28 18.20
N GLY A 314 -49.30 10.57 17.00
CA GLY A 314 -48.51 11.05 15.86
C GLY A 314 -48.35 12.57 15.83
N PHE A 315 -47.12 13.05 15.67
CA PHE A 315 -46.80 14.46 15.50
C PHE A 315 -46.02 14.68 14.20
N ASN A 316 -46.27 15.79 13.51
CA ASN A 316 -45.38 16.20 12.43
C ASN A 316 -43.94 16.39 12.95
N ILE A 317 -42.90 16.04 12.19
CA ILE A 317 -41.50 16.12 12.62
C ILE A 317 -41.09 17.51 13.15
N GLU A 318 -41.61 18.60 12.58
CA GLU A 318 -41.31 19.95 13.08
C GLU A 318 -42.04 20.25 14.39
N ASP A 319 -43.28 19.78 14.52
CA ASP A 319 -44.03 19.87 15.77
C ASP A 319 -43.42 19.00 16.87
N TYR A 320 -42.89 17.83 16.52
CA TYR A 320 -42.15 16.95 17.41
C TYR A 320 -40.88 17.65 17.93
N ALA A 321 -40.11 18.30 17.04
CA ALA A 321 -38.88 19.00 17.44
C ALA A 321 -39.15 20.16 18.42
N LYS A 322 -40.28 20.87 18.31
CA LYS A 322 -40.69 21.93 19.27
C LYS A 322 -40.99 21.42 20.67
N ARG A 323 -41.16 20.11 20.83
CA ARG A 323 -41.60 19.42 22.05
C ARG A 323 -40.46 18.73 22.80
N ILE A 324 -39.21 19.04 22.47
CA ILE A 324 -38.00 18.53 23.15
C ILE A 324 -37.58 19.48 24.28
N TYR A 325 -37.51 18.95 25.51
CA TYR A 325 -37.36 19.75 26.73
C TYR A 325 -35.96 19.74 27.37
N GLU A 326 -34.93 19.41 26.60
CA GLU A 326 -33.60 19.14 27.17
C GLU A 326 -32.75 20.39 27.46
N MET A 327 -32.35 21.18 26.43
CA MET A 327 -31.57 22.40 26.70
C MET A 327 -32.46 23.55 27.18
N PRO A 328 -32.08 24.31 28.23
CA PRO A 328 -32.83 25.48 28.68
C PRO A 328 -33.03 26.51 27.56
N GLY A 329 -34.24 27.05 27.44
CA GLY A 329 -34.52 28.12 26.46
C GLY A 329 -33.72 29.39 26.73
N SER A 330 -33.42 29.71 28.00
CA SER A 330 -32.65 30.89 28.39
C SER A 330 -31.24 30.93 27.77
N TRP A 331 -30.68 29.77 27.42
CA TRP A 331 -29.38 29.70 26.77
C TRP A 331 -29.36 30.45 25.43
N GLY A 332 -30.51 30.58 24.74
CA GLY A 332 -30.60 31.39 23.54
C GLY A 332 -30.25 32.86 23.79
N ASP A 333 -30.72 33.41 24.91
CA ASP A 333 -30.46 34.80 25.34
C ASP A 333 -29.05 34.97 25.92
N GLU A 334 -28.41 33.89 26.38
CA GLU A 334 -27.07 33.88 26.96
C GLU A 334 -25.94 33.69 25.91
N GLY A 335 -26.25 33.87 24.62
CA GLY A 335 -25.31 33.66 23.50
C GLY A 335 -25.21 32.20 23.02
N GLY A 336 -26.09 31.33 23.49
CA GLY A 336 -26.16 29.91 23.17
C GLY A 336 -27.12 29.54 22.03
N MET A 337 -27.59 30.51 21.25
CA MET A 337 -28.61 30.27 20.22
C MET A 337 -28.15 29.23 19.17
N ALA A 338 -26.87 29.25 18.78
CA ALA A 338 -26.31 28.26 17.87
C ALA A 338 -26.32 26.83 18.45
N ALA A 339 -26.21 26.69 19.78
CA ALA A 339 -26.30 25.40 20.45
C ALA A 339 -27.74 24.85 20.43
N LEU A 340 -28.74 25.72 20.65
CA LEU A 340 -30.16 25.33 20.53
C LEU A 340 -30.49 24.88 19.11
N ARG A 341 -29.99 25.60 18.10
CA ARG A 341 -30.11 25.22 16.68
C ARG A 341 -29.46 23.87 16.40
N ALA A 342 -28.22 23.66 16.86
CA ALA A 342 -27.54 22.37 16.70
C ALA A 342 -28.30 21.22 17.36
N GLN A 343 -28.85 21.40 18.57
CA GLN A 343 -29.66 20.36 19.22
C GLN A 343 -30.97 20.10 18.47
N ALA A 344 -31.65 21.13 17.95
CA ALA A 344 -32.86 20.93 17.16
C ALA A 344 -32.60 20.05 15.92
N VAL A 345 -31.48 20.27 15.22
CA VAL A 345 -31.05 19.43 14.09
C VAL A 345 -30.73 18.01 14.52
N ALA A 346 -29.95 17.83 15.60
CA ALA A 346 -29.62 16.51 16.12
C ALA A 346 -30.88 15.75 16.56
N ALA A 347 -31.82 16.43 17.23
CA ALA A 347 -33.08 15.87 17.68
C ALA A 347 -33.96 15.39 16.54
N ARG A 348 -34.09 16.16 15.44
CA ARG A 348 -34.80 15.69 14.24
C ARG A 348 -34.14 14.45 13.66
N SER A 349 -32.82 14.49 13.52
CA SER A 349 -32.05 13.43 12.87
C SER A 349 -32.17 12.12 13.64
N TYR A 350 -32.05 12.17 14.97
CA TYR A 350 -32.26 11.01 15.85
C TYR A 350 -33.67 10.45 15.74
N ALA A 351 -34.71 11.29 15.79
CA ALA A 351 -36.10 10.84 15.67
C ALA A 351 -36.37 10.15 14.31
N LEU A 352 -35.89 10.74 13.22
CA LEU A 352 -36.02 10.17 11.86
C LEU A 352 -35.27 8.85 11.72
N ALA A 353 -34.04 8.76 12.24
CA ALA A 353 -33.25 7.53 12.22
C ALA A 353 -33.91 6.43 13.08
N ARG A 354 -34.37 6.79 14.29
CA ARG A 354 -34.94 5.84 15.26
C ARG A 354 -36.27 5.24 14.80
N THR A 355 -37.07 6.03 14.10
CA THR A 355 -38.38 5.63 13.58
C THR A 355 -38.34 5.13 12.14
N ASN A 356 -37.17 5.07 11.50
CA ASN A 356 -37.05 4.77 10.07
C ASN A 356 -38.01 5.65 9.23
N ASN A 357 -37.83 6.97 9.34
CA ASN A 357 -38.66 8.00 8.69
C ASN A 357 -40.16 7.90 9.04
N GLY A 358 -40.49 7.66 10.32
CA GLY A 358 -41.88 7.64 10.81
C GLY A 358 -42.60 6.30 10.64
N SER A 359 -41.91 5.25 10.16
CA SER A 359 -42.48 3.89 10.04
C SER A 359 -42.59 3.16 11.38
N GLY A 360 -41.76 3.54 12.35
CA GLY A 360 -41.78 3.04 13.73
C GLY A 360 -42.14 4.13 14.74
N SER A 361 -42.04 3.81 16.02
CA SER A 361 -42.29 4.73 17.11
C SER A 361 -41.03 5.08 17.91
N ILE A 362 -41.12 6.15 18.70
CA ILE A 362 -40.09 6.63 19.61
C ILE A 362 -40.67 6.81 21.01
N CYS A 363 -39.88 6.48 22.03
CA CYS A 363 -40.27 6.66 23.42
C CYS A 363 -40.19 8.14 23.85
N ALA A 364 -41.04 8.55 24.80
CA ALA A 364 -41.09 9.93 25.29
C ALA A 364 -40.13 10.21 26.48
N THR A 365 -39.44 9.19 26.98
CA THR A 365 -38.57 9.26 28.15
C THR A 365 -37.13 9.61 27.77
N GLU A 366 -36.32 9.87 28.79
CA GLU A 366 -34.87 10.14 28.71
C GLU A 366 -34.09 9.04 27.98
N ALA A 367 -34.65 7.83 27.89
CA ALA A 367 -34.07 6.73 27.11
C ALA A 367 -34.05 7.00 25.60
N CYS A 368 -34.93 7.88 25.10
CA CYS A 368 -34.92 8.34 23.71
C CYS A 368 -34.63 9.84 23.65
N GLN A 369 -35.64 10.66 23.99
CA GLN A 369 -35.56 12.12 24.02
C GLN A 369 -36.63 12.62 25.01
N VAL A 370 -36.32 13.66 25.77
CA VAL A 370 -37.29 14.22 26.74
C VAL A 370 -38.39 14.98 26.00
N PHE A 371 -39.46 14.27 25.67
CA PHE A 371 -40.62 14.79 24.96
C PHE A 371 -41.73 15.21 25.93
N LYS A 372 -42.41 16.32 25.64
CA LYS A 372 -43.65 16.71 26.34
C LYS A 372 -44.76 17.04 25.34
N PRO A 373 -46.04 16.79 25.67
CA PRO A 373 -47.15 17.04 24.74
C PRO A 373 -47.32 18.52 24.36
N GLN A 374 -46.94 19.43 25.24
CA GLN A 374 -47.00 20.87 25.02
C GLN A 374 -45.74 21.37 24.30
N SER A 375 -45.90 22.34 23.39
CA SER A 375 -44.76 23.02 22.77
C SER A 375 -43.99 23.81 23.82
N LYS A 376 -42.65 23.79 23.73
CA LYS A 376 -41.78 24.49 24.68
C LYS A 376 -41.81 26.01 24.54
N GLY A 377 -42.02 26.52 23.32
CA GLY A 377 -42.04 27.95 23.02
C GLY A 377 -40.70 28.66 23.21
N GLY A 378 -40.73 29.99 23.14
CA GLY A 378 -39.58 30.88 23.36
C GLY A 378 -38.42 30.63 22.39
N LYS A 379 -37.19 30.79 22.89
CA LYS A 379 -35.95 30.61 22.11
C LYS A 379 -35.75 29.19 21.56
N TRP A 380 -36.34 28.18 22.20
CA TRP A 380 -36.31 26.82 21.65
C TRP A 380 -37.12 26.74 20.36
N GLU A 381 -38.33 27.30 20.35
CA GLU A 381 -39.16 27.32 19.15
C GLU A 381 -38.54 28.15 18.03
N GLU A 382 -37.89 29.28 18.36
CA GLU A 382 -37.08 30.04 17.41
C GLU A 382 -35.98 29.15 16.79
N ALA A 383 -35.25 28.38 17.59
CA ALA A 383 -34.17 27.52 17.11
C ALA A 383 -34.67 26.38 16.19
N VAL A 384 -35.81 25.80 16.53
CA VAL A 384 -36.47 24.78 15.72
C VAL A 384 -36.93 25.39 14.39
N ASN A 385 -37.57 26.56 14.41
CA ASN A 385 -38.03 27.22 13.18
C ASN A 385 -36.86 27.66 12.28
N ASP A 386 -35.77 28.18 12.86
CA ASP A 386 -34.57 28.60 12.13
C ASP A 386 -33.89 27.43 11.40
N THR A 387 -33.98 26.22 11.96
CA THR A 387 -33.38 24.99 11.42
C THR A 387 -34.40 24.06 10.79
N ARG A 388 -35.56 24.59 10.40
CA ARG A 388 -36.64 23.80 9.80
C ARG A 388 -36.13 23.01 8.59
N GLY A 389 -36.39 21.71 8.54
CA GLY A 389 -35.93 20.83 7.47
C GLY A 389 -34.44 20.46 7.50
N TRP A 390 -33.68 20.92 8.51
CA TRP A 390 -32.27 20.54 8.67
C TRP A 390 -32.15 19.19 9.39
N VAL A 391 -31.44 18.26 8.77
CA VAL A 391 -31.21 16.88 9.23
C VAL A 391 -29.78 16.46 8.88
N LEU A 392 -29.15 15.72 9.79
CA LEU A 392 -27.87 15.05 9.56
C LEU A 392 -28.11 13.77 8.77
N ILE A 393 -27.37 13.59 7.67
CA ILE A 393 -27.47 12.46 6.75
C ILE A 393 -26.13 11.73 6.66
N ALA A 394 -26.18 10.41 6.69
CA ALA A 394 -25.08 9.53 6.35
C ALA A 394 -25.57 8.53 5.30
N ASN A 395 -24.86 8.45 4.16
CA ASN A 395 -25.16 7.48 3.10
C ASN A 395 -26.61 7.53 2.58
N GLY A 396 -27.15 8.74 2.49
CA GLY A 396 -28.53 8.97 2.03
C GLY A 396 -29.63 8.66 3.06
N GLN A 397 -29.28 8.29 4.30
CA GLN A 397 -30.24 8.02 5.37
C GLN A 397 -30.06 8.99 6.57
N PRO A 398 -31.14 9.28 7.33
CA PRO A 398 -31.03 10.04 8.57
C PRO A 398 -30.03 9.43 9.55
N PHE A 399 -29.16 10.28 10.09
CA PHE A 399 -28.10 9.90 11.00
C PHE A 399 -28.62 9.82 12.44
N SER A 400 -28.24 8.76 13.17
CA SER A 400 -28.57 8.59 14.59
C SER A 400 -27.73 9.54 15.46
N ALA A 401 -28.20 10.79 15.57
CA ALA A 401 -27.49 11.88 16.21
C ALA A 401 -27.72 11.92 17.73
N TRP A 402 -27.05 11.02 18.45
CA TRP A 402 -27.06 11.02 19.92
C TRP A 402 -26.56 12.35 20.49
N TYR A 403 -27.09 12.75 21.64
CA TYR A 403 -26.61 13.89 22.42
C TYR A 403 -26.86 13.63 23.91
N ALA A 404 -26.18 14.36 24.78
CA ALA A 404 -26.41 14.33 26.22
C ALA A 404 -25.98 15.61 26.90
N SER A 405 -26.36 15.78 28.17
CA SER A 405 -25.99 16.95 28.99
C SER A 405 -24.46 17.20 28.95
N THR A 406 -23.68 16.18 29.34
CA THR A 406 -22.21 16.20 29.31
C THR A 406 -21.67 14.88 28.78
N SER A 407 -20.85 14.91 27.72
CA SER A 407 -20.33 13.69 27.05
C SER A 407 -18.82 13.45 27.25
N GLY A 408 -18.19 14.12 28.23
CA GLY A 408 -16.82 13.78 28.68
C GLY A 408 -15.67 14.43 27.91
N GLY A 409 -15.94 15.41 27.04
CA GLY A 409 -14.91 16.20 26.35
C GLY A 409 -14.13 15.48 25.23
N TYR A 410 -14.11 14.15 25.24
CA TYR A 410 -13.64 13.28 24.17
C TYR A 410 -14.83 12.55 23.52
N GLN A 411 -14.81 12.38 22.21
CA GLN A 411 -15.83 11.62 21.49
C GLN A 411 -15.21 10.47 20.72
N GLU A 412 -15.85 9.31 20.78
CA GLU A 412 -15.52 8.18 19.89
C GLU A 412 -15.84 8.57 18.44
N ALA A 413 -14.93 8.22 17.52
CA ALA A 413 -15.14 8.43 16.10
C ALA A 413 -16.35 7.62 15.59
N TYR A 414 -17.16 8.25 14.75
CA TYR A 414 -18.35 7.63 14.18
C TYR A 414 -18.00 6.56 13.15
N SER A 415 -18.72 5.43 13.19
CA SER A 415 -18.83 4.50 12.06
C SER A 415 -20.14 4.74 11.29
N TYR A 416 -20.18 4.20 10.07
CA TYR A 416 -21.11 4.45 8.96
C TYR A 416 -22.62 4.52 9.28
N ASN A 417 -23.09 4.01 10.42
CA ASN A 417 -24.50 3.98 10.83
C ASN A 417 -24.79 4.64 12.21
N GLY A 418 -23.87 5.47 12.72
CA GLY A 418 -23.93 5.96 14.10
C GLY A 418 -23.37 4.96 15.10
N TYR A 419 -23.69 5.11 16.39
CA TYR A 419 -23.24 4.16 17.40
C TYR A 419 -24.08 2.89 17.36
N THR A 420 -23.41 1.73 17.26
CA THR A 420 -24.04 0.44 17.52
C THR A 420 -24.65 0.49 18.92
N GLN A 421 -25.95 0.16 19.00
CA GLN A 421 -26.64 -0.09 20.26
C GLN A 421 -25.87 -1.20 20.99
N TRP A 422 -25.61 -0.98 22.28
CA TRP A 422 -25.06 -2.03 23.15
C TRP A 422 -26.16 -3.00 23.54
#